data_AF-A0A2V9QHL6-F1
#
_entry.id   AF-A0A2V9QHL6-F1
#
_cell.length_a   1.000
_cell.length_b   1.000
_cell.length_c   1.000
_cell.angle_alpha   90.00
_cell.angle_beta   90.00
_cell.angle_gamma   90.00
#
_symmetry.space_group_name_H-M   'P 1'
#
loop_
_entity.id
_entity.type
_entity.pdbx_description
1 polymer ?
#
loop_
_entity_poly.entity_id
_entity_poly.type
_entity_poly.pdbx_seq_one_letter_code
_entity_poly.pdbx_strand_id
1 'polypeptide(L)' 'MKTNDSKLWEELYAAAVLETDPAKIADRIREAQDAIRQQWQALSDTPRANDRERRRVEDAMQTLNMIQQIELRASA' A
#
# COMPACT_ATOMS: atom_id res chain seq x y z
N MET A 1 9.55 -7.35 21.44
CA MET A 1 8.56 -6.38 20.94
C MET A 1 8.39 -6.63 19.45
N LYS A 2 7.23 -7.14 19.00
CA LYS A 2 6.88 -7.31 17.59
C LYS A 2 5.53 -6.63 17.38
N THR A 3 5.51 -5.30 17.25
CA THR A 3 4.25 -4.52 17.20
C THR A 3 4.28 -3.32 16.26
N ASN A 4 5.28 -3.18 15.38
CA ASN A 4 5.40 -1.98 14.54
C ASN A 4 5.26 -2.21 13.02
N ASP A 5 5.44 -3.44 12.51
CA ASP A 5 5.43 -3.65 11.05
C ASP A 5 4.01 -3.65 10.45
N SER A 6 3.02 -4.11 11.21
CA SER A 6 1.63 -4.19 10.73
C SER A 6 0.94 -2.83 10.58
N LYS A 7 1.44 -1.77 11.22
CA LYS A 7 0.93 -0.40 11.04
C LYS A 7 1.69 0.39 9.97
N LEU A 8 2.91 -0.02 9.66
CA LEU A 8 3.77 0.73 8.74
C LEU A 8 3.19 0.80 7.33
N TRP A 9 2.64 -0.30 6.82
CA TRP A 9 2.03 -0.30 5.48
C TRP A 9 0.78 0.58 5.43
N GLU A 10 0.00 0.68 6.52
CA GLU A 10 -1.20 1.52 6.59
C GLU A 10 -0.83 3.02 6.58
N GLU A 11 0.23 3.40 7.28
CA GLU A 11 0.74 4.77 7.32
C GLU A 11 1.29 5.19 5.95
N LEU A 12 2.07 4.31 5.30
CA LEU A 12 2.60 4.56 3.96
C LEU A 12 1.47 4.62 2.92
N TYR A 13 0.47 3.74 3.03
CA TYR A 13 -0.73 3.81 2.21
C TYR A 13 -1.46 5.14 2.38
N ALA A 14 -1.71 5.58 3.62
CA ALA A 14 -2.36 6.86 3.88
C ALA A 14 -1.55 8.04 3.32
N ALA A 15 -0.22 8.02 3.47
CA ALA A 15 0.66 9.03 2.90
C ALA A 15 0.57 9.07 1.36
N ALA A 16 0.48 7.92 0.69
CA ALA A 16 0.35 7.85 -0.76
C ALA A 16 -1.02 8.34 -1.26
N VAL A 17 -2.12 8.00 -0.57
CA VAL A 17 -3.48 8.44 -0.95
C VAL A 17 -3.71 9.93 -0.71
N LEU A 18 -3.06 10.50 0.30
CA LEU A 18 -3.19 11.92 0.65
C LEU A 18 -2.08 12.80 0.05
N GLU A 19 -1.18 12.23 -0.76
CA GLU A 19 -0.15 13.01 -1.44
C GLU A 19 -0.79 13.91 -2.50
N THR A 20 -0.42 15.18 -2.49
CA THR A 20 -0.94 16.21 -3.41
C THR A 20 0.16 16.85 -4.23
N ASP A 21 1.42 16.59 -3.91
CA ASP A 21 2.60 17.01 -4.66
C ASP A 21 2.84 16.04 -5.83
N PRO A 22 2.63 16.46 -7.09
CA PRO A 22 2.81 15.59 -8.26
C PRO A 22 4.25 15.11 -8.43
N ALA A 23 5.24 15.83 -7.87
CA ALA A 23 6.62 15.41 -7.93
C ALA A 23 6.93 14.25 -6.96
N LYS A 24 6.08 14.02 -5.95
CA LYS A 24 6.29 13.01 -4.90
C LYS A 24 5.33 11.83 -4.98
N ILE A 25 4.17 12.00 -5.62
CA ILE A 25 3.12 10.98 -5.66
C ILE A 25 3.61 9.64 -6.20
N ALA A 26 4.47 9.64 -7.23
CA ALA A 26 5.04 8.41 -7.79
C ALA A 26 5.92 7.66 -6.77
N ASP A 27 6.76 8.39 -6.03
CA ASP A 27 7.64 7.80 -5.03
C ASP A 27 6.84 7.28 -3.83
N ARG A 28 5.81 8.03 -3.38
CA ARG A 28 4.93 7.62 -2.28
C ARG A 28 4.11 6.37 -2.62
N ILE A 29 3.57 6.31 -3.83
CA ILE A 29 2.86 5.12 -4.31
C ILE A 29 3.80 3.91 -4.32
N ARG A 30 5.03 4.06 -4.82
CA ARG A 30 6.01 2.96 -4.84
C ARG A 30 6.34 2.48 -3.43
N GLU A 31 6.63 3.39 -2.51
CA GLU A 31 6.95 3.10 -1.11
C GLU A 31 5.79 2.33 -0.42
N ALA A 32 4.56 2.78 -0.62
CA ALA A 32 3.37 2.12 -0.09
C ALA A 32 3.15 0.73 -0.71
N GLN A 33 3.30 0.60 -2.04
CA GLN A 33 3.19 -0.69 -2.72
C GLN A 33 4.24 -1.70 -2.23
N ASP A 34 5.47 -1.26 -1.98
CA ASP A 34 6.54 -2.12 -1.43
C ASP A 34 6.19 -2.63 -0.04
N ALA A 35 5.70 -1.75 0.85
CA ALA A 35 5.28 -2.14 2.20
C ALA A 35 4.09 -3.10 2.18
N ILE A 36 3.09 -2.86 1.32
CA ILE A 36 1.93 -3.73 1.15
C ILE A 36 2.34 -5.12 0.60
N ARG A 37 3.31 -5.19 -0.32
CA ARG A 37 3.88 -6.47 -0.80
C ARG A 37 4.55 -7.26 0.32
N GLN A 38 5.34 -6.58 1.17
CA GLN A 38 5.98 -7.23 2.32
C GLN A 38 4.94 -7.76 3.31
N GLN A 39 3.88 -6.97 3.58
CA GLN A 39 2.78 -7.40 4.44
C GLN A 39 2.06 -8.61 3.83
N TRP A 40 1.77 -8.61 2.53
CA TRP A 40 1.15 -9.74 1.84
C TRP A 40 1.96 -11.05 1.99
N GLN A 41 3.28 -10.96 1.88
CA GLN A 41 4.18 -12.11 2.09
C GLN A 41 4.08 -12.61 3.54
N ALA A 42 4.15 -11.71 4.53
CA ALA A 42 4.02 -12.07 5.93
C ALA A 42 2.66 -12.74 6.28
N LEU A 43 1.58 -12.30 5.63
CA LEU A 43 0.25 -12.91 5.79
C LEU A 43 0.12 -14.27 5.11
N SER A 44 0.92 -14.53 4.08
CA SER A 44 0.96 -15.83 3.37
C SER A 44 1.54 -16.94 4.26
N ASP A 45 2.48 -16.58 5.13
CA ASP A 45 3.11 -17.51 6.08
C ASP A 45 2.21 -17.91 7.25
N THR A 46 1.08 -17.23 7.48
CA THR A 46 0.14 -17.52 8.58
C THR A 46 -1.31 -17.67 8.07
N PRO A 47 -1.70 -18.85 7.55
CA PRO A 47 -2.91 -19.01 6.74
C PRO A 47 -4.25 -18.92 7.50
N ARG A 48 -4.29 -19.19 8.80
CA ARG A 48 -5.56 -19.54 9.49
C ARG A 48 -6.31 -18.40 10.18
N ALA A 49 -5.76 -17.18 10.24
CA ALA A 49 -6.33 -16.09 11.05
C ALA A 49 -6.55 -14.75 10.31
N ASN A 50 -6.16 -14.64 9.04
CA ASN A 50 -5.85 -13.34 8.44
C ASN A 50 -6.71 -12.95 7.22
N ASP A 51 -7.86 -13.58 6.98
CA ASP A 51 -8.70 -13.27 5.80
C ASP A 51 -9.13 -11.79 5.73
N ARG A 52 -9.37 -11.16 6.88
CA ARG A 52 -9.70 -9.73 6.93
C ARG A 52 -8.51 -8.86 6.54
N GLU A 53 -7.33 -9.16 7.06
CA GLU A 53 -6.12 -8.38 6.79
C GLU A 53 -5.66 -8.58 5.34
N ARG A 54 -5.80 -9.79 4.79
CA ARG A 54 -5.56 -10.07 3.37
C ARG A 54 -6.42 -9.19 2.46
N ARG A 55 -7.72 -9.11 2.73
CA ARG A 55 -8.62 -8.22 1.97
C ARG A 55 -8.19 -6.76 2.06
N ARG A 56 -7.81 -6.28 3.24
CA ARG A 56 -7.34 -4.88 3.40
C ARG A 56 -6.10 -4.59 2.57
N VAL A 57 -5.14 -5.52 2.54
CA VAL A 57 -3.90 -5.41 1.76
C VAL A 57 -4.19 -5.47 0.25
N GLU A 58 -5.13 -6.33 -0.19
CA GLU A 58 -5.61 -6.39 -1.58
C GLU A 58 -6.29 -5.07 -2.00
N ASP A 59 -7.25 -4.58 -1.21
CA ASP A 59 -8.00 -3.36 -1.48
C ASP A 59 -7.07 -2.13 -1.57
N ALA A 60 -6.07 -2.06 -0.67
CA ALA A 60 -5.07 -1.00 -0.67
C ALA A 60 -4.19 -1.05 -1.94
N MET A 61 -3.73 -2.25 -2.34
CA MET A 61 -2.95 -2.42 -3.57
C MET A 61 -3.74 -2.01 -4.82
N GLN A 62 -5.01 -2.41 -4.92
CA GLN A 62 -5.88 -2.03 -6.03
C GLN A 62 -6.08 -0.51 -6.09
N THR A 63 -6.30 0.12 -4.94
CA THR A 63 -6.45 1.58 -4.84
C THR A 63 -5.19 2.31 -5.33
N LEU A 64 -4.00 1.90 -4.89
CA LEU A 64 -2.74 2.50 -5.32
C LEU A 64 -2.48 2.32 -6.82
N ASN A 65 -2.80 1.16 -7.38
CA ASN A 65 -2.69 0.92 -8.82
C ASN A 65 -3.62 1.84 -9.63
N MET A 66 -4.83 2.08 -9.14
CA MET A 66 -5.77 3.01 -9.76
C MET A 66 -5.25 4.45 -9.73
N ILE A 67 -4.76 4.92 -8.57
CA ILE A 67 -4.18 6.27 -8.45
C ILE A 67 -2.99 6.41 -9.40
N GLN A 68 -2.08 5.43 -9.44
CA GLN A 68 -0.93 5.45 -10.34
C GLN A 68 -1.32 5.59 -11.82
N GLN A 69 -2.38 4.89 -12.25
CA GLN A 69 -2.88 4.99 -13.62
C GLN A 69 -3.48 6.36 -13.93
N ILE A 70 -4.17 6.98 -12.97
CA ILE A 70 -4.74 8.32 -13.11
C ILE A 70 -3.61 9.35 -13.21
N GLU A 71 -2.61 9.29 -12.34
CA GLU A 71 -1.46 10.20 -12.35
C GLU A 71 -0.63 10.09 -13.64
N LEU A 72 -0.44 8.86 -14.15
CA LEU A 72 0.24 8.64 -15.42
C LEU A 72 -0.51 9.29 -16.59
N ARG A 73 -1.85 9.27 -16.57
CA ARG A 73 -2.67 9.93 -17.59
C ARG A 73 -2.69 11.45 -17.43
N ALA A 74 -2.63 11.96 -16.22
CA ALA A 74 -2.57 13.40 -15.95
C ALA A 74 -1.22 14.02 -16.33
N SER A 75 -0.15 13.20 -16.37
CA SER A 75 1.22 13.63 -16.69
C SER A 75 1.60 13.45 -18.17
N ALA A 76 0.70 12.94 -19.02
CA ALA A 76 0.92 12.66 -20.44
C ALA A 76 0.33 13.76 -21.34
#